data_AF-A0A9D7JVV2-F1
#
_entry.id   AF-A0A9D7JVV2-F1
#
_cell.length_a   1.000
_cell.length_b   1.000
_cell.length_c   1.000
_cell.angle_alpha   90.00
_cell.angle_beta   90.00
_cell.angle_gamma   90.00
#
_symmetry.space_group_name_H-M   'P 1'
#
loop_
_entity.id
_entity.type
_entity.pdbx_description
1 polymer ?
#
loop_
_entity_poly.entity_id
_entity_poly.type
_entity_poly.pdbx_seq_one_letter_code
_entity_poly.pdbx_strand_id
1 'polypeptide(L)'
;MREDYEFQFDVNMNLVPNDKNVIISLIITLFEKQGKIVKIELAKLATKNTVKVLNFDEVITHSGDRLTYPEQLFPTLIGLSISTARGIFLVYTADKIISNALIPIIDPRIFTKDQTAEIIKK
;
A
#
# COMPACT_ATOMS: atom_id res chain seq x y z
N MET A 1 13.37 -12.79 -13.67
CA MET A 1 11.92 -12.54 -13.61
C MET A 1 11.34 -13.08 -14.92
N ARG A 2 10.31 -13.92 -14.91
CA ARG A 2 9.57 -14.17 -16.17
C ARG A 2 8.92 -12.84 -16.57
N GLU A 3 9.15 -12.40 -17.81
CA GLU A 3 8.60 -11.13 -18.33
C GLU A 3 7.05 -11.14 -18.39
N ASP A 4 6.45 -12.31 -18.19
CA ASP A 4 5.03 -12.55 -18.24
C ASP A 4 4.29 -12.16 -16.95
N TYR A 5 4.97 -11.79 -15.86
CA TYR A 5 4.31 -11.40 -14.62
C TYR A 5 4.21 -9.90 -14.43
N GLU A 6 3.04 -9.45 -13.99
CA GLU A 6 2.77 -8.05 -13.68
C GLU A 6 2.09 -7.94 -12.32
N PHE A 7 2.58 -7.01 -11.50
CA PHE A 7 1.95 -6.66 -10.23
C PHE A 7 1.22 -5.34 -10.37
N GLN A 8 -0.05 -5.33 -9.99
CA GLN A 8 -0.84 -4.13 -9.80
C GLN A 8 -0.98 -3.85 -8.30
N PHE A 9 -0.85 -2.58 -7.93
CA PHE A 9 -0.94 -2.11 -6.55
C PHE A 9 -2.08 -1.12 -6.45
N ASP A 10 -2.97 -1.36 -5.49
CA ASP A 10 -3.98 -0.40 -5.04
C ASP A 10 -3.68 -0.09 -3.58
N VAL A 11 -3.34 1.18 -3.33
CA VAL A 11 -2.94 1.69 -2.02
C VAL A 11 -3.93 2.76 -1.62
N ASN A 12 -4.71 2.48 -0.57
CA ASN A 12 -5.62 3.42 0.01
C ASN A 12 -5.18 3.76 1.44
N MET A 13 -5.29 5.04 1.78
CA MET A 13 -4.87 5.57 3.06
C MET A 13 -6.03 6.27 3.74
N ASN A 14 -6.20 6.00 5.03
CA ASN A 14 -7.17 6.70 5.86
C ASN A 14 -6.51 7.19 7.13
N LEU A 15 -6.65 8.49 7.39
CA LEU A 15 -6.43 9.06 8.71
C LEU A 15 -7.70 8.89 9.53
N VAL A 16 -7.55 8.40 10.77
CA VAL A 16 -8.66 8.25 11.72
C VAL A 16 -8.33 9.09 12.96
N PRO A 17 -8.63 10.40 12.95
CA PRO A 17 -8.21 11.33 14.01
C PRO A 17 -8.70 10.94 15.40
N ASN A 18 -9.97 10.50 15.51
CA ASN A 18 -10.58 10.11 16.79
C ASN A 18 -9.81 8.98 17.49
N ASP A 19 -9.23 8.06 16.71
CA ASP A 19 -8.48 6.92 17.23
C ASP A 19 -6.96 7.13 17.18
N LYS A 20 -6.50 8.30 16.72
CA LYS A 20 -5.07 8.63 16.51
C LYS A 20 -4.34 7.59 15.65
N ASN A 21 -5.05 7.06 14.65
CA ASN A 21 -4.59 5.97 13.81
C ASN A 21 -4.40 6.43 12.36
N VAL A 22 -3.43 5.80 11.70
CA VAL A 22 -3.30 5.78 10.24
C VAL A 22 -3.55 4.35 9.78
N ILE A 23 -4.43 4.19 8.80
CA ILE A 23 -4.77 2.90 8.22
C ILE A 23 -4.30 2.88 6.77
N ILE A 24 -3.44 1.91 6.44
CA ILE A 24 -3.01 1.62 5.07
C ILE A 24 -3.69 0.33 4.61
N SER A 25 -4.60 0.47 3.66
CA SER A 25 -5.19 -0.64 2.93
C SER A 25 -4.39 -0.86 1.65
N LEU A 26 -3.84 -2.07 1.48
CA LEU A 26 -3.00 -2.41 0.35
C LEU A 26 -3.54 -3.68 -0.30
N ILE A 27 -3.87 -3.57 -1.58
CA ILE A 27 -4.23 -4.70 -2.43
C ILE A 27 -3.14 -4.84 -3.49
N ILE A 28 -2.60 -6.05 -3.60
CA ILE A 28 -1.61 -6.43 -4.61
C ILE A 28 -2.21 -7.57 -5.43
N THR A 29 -2.30 -7.36 -6.74
CA THR A 29 -2.80 -8.38 -7.68
C THR A 29 -1.67 -8.77 -8.62
N LEU A 30 -1.42 -10.07 -8.72
CA LEU A 30 -0.48 -10.67 -9.67
C LEU A 30 -1.24 -11.13 -10.91
N PHE A 31 -0.79 -10.71 -12.07
CA PHE A 31 -1.29 -11.15 -13.37
C PHE A 31 -0.23 -11.88 -14.18
N GLU A 32 -0.65 -12.89 -14.93
CA GLU A 32 0.08 -13.42 -16.09
C GLU A 32 -0.35 -12.69 -17.36
N LYS A 33 0.61 -12.18 -18.11
CA LYS A 33 0.42 -11.57 -19.42
C LYS A 33 0.33 -12.68 -20.46
N GLN A 34 -0.84 -12.82 -21.09
CA GLN A 34 -1.01 -13.66 -22.27
C GLN A 34 -1.13 -12.76 -23.50
N GLY A 35 0.03 -12.33 -24.03
CA GLY A 35 0.11 -11.35 -25.11
C GLY A 35 -0.11 -9.91 -24.64
N LYS A 36 -0.52 -9.02 -25.56
CA LYS A 36 -0.56 -7.57 -25.29
C LYS A 36 -1.77 -7.08 -24.47
N ILE A 37 -2.87 -7.83 -24.48
CA ILE A 37 -4.17 -7.35 -23.97
C ILE A 37 -4.72 -8.26 -22.87
N VAL A 38 -4.51 -9.57 -22.96
CA VAL A 38 -5.09 -10.53 -22.01
C VAL A 38 -4.19 -10.64 -20.79
N LYS A 39 -4.78 -10.43 -19.62
CA LYS A 39 -4.15 -10.64 -18.31
C LYS A 39 -5.00 -11.63 -17.53
N ILE A 40 -4.38 -12.67 -17.00
CA ILE A 40 -5.04 -13.65 -16.12
C ILE A 40 -4.61 -13.34 -14.69
N GLU A 41 -5.58 -13.10 -13.79
CA GLU A 41 -5.30 -12.94 -12.37
C GLU A 41 -4.85 -14.28 -11.79
N LEU A 42 -3.64 -14.33 -11.24
CA LEU A 42 -3.07 -15.52 -10.62
C LEU A 42 -3.17 -15.51 -9.10
N ALA A 43 -3.10 -14.32 -8.50
CA ALA A 43 -3.18 -14.16 -7.05
C ALA A 43 -3.57 -12.74 -6.68
N LYS A 44 -4.21 -12.63 -5.51
CA LYS A 44 -4.56 -11.36 -4.88
C LYS A 44 -4.26 -11.41 -3.39
N LEU A 45 -3.54 -10.40 -2.90
CA LEU A 45 -3.22 -10.21 -1.50
C LEU A 45 -3.84 -8.89 -1.05
N ALA A 46 -4.71 -8.94 -0.04
CA ALA A 46 -5.26 -7.75 0.61
C ALA A 46 -4.74 -7.68 2.05
N THR A 47 -4.20 -6.53 2.44
CA THR A 47 -3.72 -6.26 3.80
C THR A 47 -4.28 -4.95 4.31
N LYS A 48 -4.48 -4.88 5.63
CA LYS A 48 -4.89 -3.66 6.33
C LYS A 48 -3.93 -3.44 7.49
N ASN A 49 -3.07 -2.44 7.37
CA ASN A 49 -2.07 -2.10 8.37
C ASN A 49 -2.57 -0.91 9.17
N THR A 50 -2.73 -1.07 10.48
CA THR A 50 -3.16 0.01 11.37
C THR A 50 -1.98 0.43 12.23
N VAL A 51 -1.66 1.71 12.21
CA VAL A 51 -0.53 2.29 12.93
C VAL A 51 -1.05 3.38 13.84
N LYS A 52 -0.75 3.27 15.12
CA LYS A 52 -1.07 4.30 16.12
C LYS A 52 0.03 5.34 16.14
N VAL A 53 -0.32 6.62 16.00
CA VAL A 53 0.63 7.73 16.10
C VAL A 53 0.55 8.29 17.52
N LEU A 54 1.64 8.15 18.28
CA LEU A 54 1.65 8.52 19.70
C LEU A 54 1.47 10.03 19.90
N ASN A 55 2.16 10.83 19.09
CA ASN A 55 2.08 12.28 19.07
C ASN A 55 1.19 12.81 17.94
N PHE A 56 0.09 12.11 17.62
CA PHE A 56 -0.81 12.44 16.50
C PHE A 56 -1.20 13.92 16.46
N ASP A 57 -1.64 14.46 17.59
CA ASP A 57 -2.14 15.83 17.71
C ASP A 57 -1.05 16.89 17.49
N GLU A 58 0.23 16.51 17.67
CA GLU A 58 1.39 17.38 17.43
C GLU A 58 1.83 17.38 15.97
N VAL A 59 1.79 16.22 15.31
CA VAL A 59 2.35 16.04 13.97
C VAL A 59 1.31 16.11 12.85
N ILE A 60 0.04 15.84 13.14
CA ILE A 60 -1.06 15.89 12.18
C ILE A 60 -1.97 17.04 12.60
N THR A 61 -1.73 18.20 11.99
CA THR A 61 -2.40 19.45 12.35
C THR A 61 -3.43 19.86 11.29
N HIS A 62 -4.35 20.74 11.67
CA HIS A 62 -5.31 21.33 10.73
C HIS A 62 -4.81 22.71 10.29
N SER A 63 -4.83 22.94 8.98
CA SER A 63 -4.68 24.27 8.37
C SER A 63 -5.94 24.57 7.55
N GLY A 64 -6.97 25.08 8.21
CA GLY A 64 -8.31 25.23 7.64
C GLY A 64 -8.96 23.86 7.41
N ASP A 65 -9.44 23.60 6.18
CA ASP A 65 -10.03 22.32 5.79
C ASP A 65 -9.01 21.24 5.38
N ARG A 66 -7.71 21.54 5.49
CA ARG A 66 -6.63 20.63 5.08
C ARG A 66 -5.89 20.08 6.29
N LEU A 67 -5.62 18.79 6.28
CA LEU A 67 -4.68 18.16 7.19
C LEU A 67 -3.25 18.40 6.70
N THR A 68 -2.39 18.82 7.62
CA THR A 68 -0.95 18.95 7.43
C THR A 68 -0.28 17.85 8.22
N TYR A 69 0.69 17.17 7.61
CA TYR A 69 1.43 16.05 8.20
C TYR A 69 2.87 16.04 7.69
N PRO A 70 3.80 15.33 8.36
CA PRO A 70 5.17 15.25 7.89
C PRO A 70 5.24 14.58 6.52
N GLU A 71 6.00 15.15 5.60
CA GLU A 71 6.14 14.67 4.21
C GLU A 71 6.47 13.17 4.15
N GLN A 72 7.30 12.70 5.07
CA GLN A 72 7.78 11.32 5.11
C GLN A 72 6.83 10.34 5.81
N LEU A 73 5.77 10.81 6.49
CA LEU A 73 4.88 9.94 7.24
C LEU A 73 4.28 8.86 6.33
N PHE A 74 3.69 9.29 5.22
CA PHE A 74 2.96 8.39 4.32
C PHE A 74 3.85 7.50 3.46
N PRO A 75 4.92 8.00 2.82
CA PRO A 75 5.87 7.13 2.15
C PRO A 75 6.42 6.05 3.06
N THR A 76 6.69 6.38 4.33
CA THR A 76 7.19 5.41 5.32
C THR A 76 6.15 4.33 5.62
N LEU A 77 4.92 4.70 5.94
CA LEU A 77 3.86 3.74 6.29
C LEU A 77 3.47 2.85 5.10
N ILE A 78 3.47 3.39 3.88
CA ILE A 78 3.25 2.62 2.64
C ILE A 78 4.41 1.65 2.41
N GLY A 79 5.67 2.12 2.55
CA GLY A 79 6.85 1.28 2.39
C GLY A 79 6.88 0.10 3.38
N LEU A 80 6.48 0.34 4.64
CA LEU A 80 6.30 -0.70 5.64
C LEU A 80 5.21 -1.70 5.22
N SER A 81 4.06 -1.20 4.77
CA SER A 81 2.93 -2.05 4.34
C SER A 81 3.31 -2.95 3.15
N ILE A 82 4.00 -2.40 2.14
CA ILE A 82 4.49 -3.16 0.98
C ILE A 82 5.53 -4.20 1.40
N SER A 83 6.43 -3.84 2.32
CA SER A 83 7.45 -4.78 2.81
C SER A 83 6.83 -5.96 3.57
N THR A 84 5.83 -5.68 4.42
CA THR A 84 5.06 -6.72 5.11
C THR A 84 4.31 -7.60 4.10
N ALA A 85 3.61 -7.00 3.13
CA ALA A 85 2.89 -7.74 2.10
C ALA A 85 3.84 -8.61 1.25
N ARG A 86 5.06 -8.14 0.95
CA ARG A 86 6.09 -8.91 0.25
C ARG A 86 6.52 -10.14 1.05
N GLY A 87 6.71 -10.01 2.36
CA GLY A 87 7.01 -11.14 3.24
C GLY A 87 5.88 -12.17 3.27
N ILE A 88 4.63 -11.71 3.44
CA ILE A 88 3.44 -12.57 3.41
C ILE A 88 3.34 -13.32 2.08
N PHE A 89 3.49 -12.59 0.97
CA PHE A 89 3.39 -13.16 -0.37
C PHE A 89 4.44 -14.25 -0.59
N LEU A 90 5.71 -13.97 -0.25
CA LEU A 90 6.81 -14.93 -0.38
C LEU A 90 6.56 -16.24 0.36
N VAL A 91 6.11 -16.15 1.62
CA VAL A 91 5.79 -17.34 2.43
C VAL A 91 4.61 -18.11 1.82
N TYR A 92 3.59 -17.39 1.35
CA TYR A 92 2.39 -18.01 0.79
C TYR A 92 2.64 -18.67 -0.58
N THR A 93 3.65 -18.24 -1.34
CA THR A 93 3.95 -18.75 -2.68
C THR A 93 5.11 -19.73 -2.75
N ALA A 94 5.83 -19.99 -1.66
CA ALA A 94 7.09 -20.74 -1.64
C ALA A 94 7.09 -22.06 -2.44
N ASP A 95 5.98 -22.80 -2.45
CA ASP A 95 5.86 -24.09 -3.17
C ASP A 95 4.79 -24.09 -4.28
N LYS A 96 4.38 -22.90 -4.72
CA LYS A 96 3.36 -22.73 -5.76
C LYS A 96 4.00 -22.47 -7.11
N ILE A 97 3.21 -22.64 -8.17
CA ILE A 97 3.65 -22.36 -9.55
C ILE A 97 4.10 -20.89 -9.76
N ILE A 98 3.63 -20.00 -8.88
CA ILE A 98 3.96 -18.56 -8.83
C ILE A 98 5.07 -18.22 -7.82
N SER A 99 5.81 -19.21 -7.30
CA SER A 99 6.90 -19.02 -6.32
C SER A 99 8.00 -18.06 -6.78
N ASN A 100 8.21 -17.96 -8.10
CA ASN A 100 9.17 -17.06 -8.72
C ASN A 100 8.60 -15.66 -9.04
N ALA A 101 7.32 -15.41 -8.81
CA ALA A 101 6.70 -14.09 -8.95
C ALA A 101 6.99 -13.27 -7.69
N LEU A 102 8.05 -12.46 -7.72
CA LEU A 102 8.44 -11.66 -6.56
C LEU A 102 7.87 -10.25 -6.66
N ILE A 103 7.18 -9.80 -5.60
CA ILE A 103 6.73 -8.41 -5.50
C ILE A 103 7.96 -7.49 -5.57
N PRO A 104 8.03 -6.57 -6.56
CA PRO A 104 9.21 -5.75 -6.78
C PRO A 104 9.45 -4.76 -5.64
N ILE A 105 10.70 -4.29 -5.55
CA ILE A 105 11.03 -3.13 -4.72
C ILE A 105 10.52 -1.88 -5.43
N ILE A 106 9.69 -1.10 -4.75
CA ILE A 106 9.03 0.09 -5.29
C ILE A 106 9.34 1.28 -4.39
N ASP A 107 9.56 2.44 -4.98
CA ASP A 107 9.61 3.71 -4.26
C ASP A 107 8.19 4.08 -3.77
N PRO A 108 7.91 4.07 -2.46
CA PRO A 108 6.56 4.32 -1.95
C PRO A 108 6.05 5.75 -2.24
N ARG A 109 6.95 6.69 -2.58
CA ARG A 109 6.59 8.07 -2.93
C ARG A 109 5.76 8.17 -4.21
N ILE A 110 5.76 7.13 -5.06
CA ILE A 110 4.90 7.12 -6.26
C ILE A 110 3.41 7.12 -5.89
N PHE A 111 3.06 6.64 -4.70
CA PHE A 111 1.67 6.57 -4.24
C PHE A 111 1.21 7.84 -3.50
N THR A 112 2.11 8.79 -3.26
CA THR A 112 1.83 10.02 -2.50
C THR A 112 1.82 11.28 -3.37
N LYS A 113 2.02 11.15 -4.69
CA LYS A 113 2.18 12.30 -5.60
C LYS A 113 0.92 13.17 -5.81
N ASP A 114 -0.27 12.69 -5.45
CA ASP A 114 -1.55 13.39 -5.66
C ASP A 114 -2.43 13.55 -4.39
N GLN A 115 -1.91 13.28 -3.19
CA GLN A 115 -2.78 13.16 -2.01
C GLN A 115 -3.00 14.50 -1.29
N THR A 116 -4.08 15.18 -1.64
CA THR A 116 -4.86 15.96 -0.67
C THR A 116 -5.71 14.93 0.08
N ALA A 117 -5.36 14.58 1.32
CA ALA A 117 -6.12 13.59 2.08
C ALA A 117 -7.54 14.13 2.36
N GLU A 118 -8.57 13.53 1.76
CA GLU A 118 -9.96 13.87 2.08
C GLU A 118 -10.28 13.42 3.51
N ILE A 119 -10.73 14.38 4.32
CA ILE A 119 -11.20 14.11 5.67
C ILE A 119 -12.60 13.51 5.55
N ILE A 120 -12.76 12.21 5.81
CA ILE A 120 -14.09 11.60 5.95
C ILE A 120 -14.66 12.06 7.30
N LYS A 121 -15.52 13.08 7.28
CA LYS A 121 -16.39 13.41 8.43
C LYS A 121 -17.48 12.34 8.51
N LYS A 122 -17.45 11.52 9.56
CA LYS A 122 -18.61 10.74 10.00
C LYS A 122 -19.44 11.56 10.97
#